data_AF-A0A8J8PSX8-F1
#
_entry.id   AF-A0A8J8PSX8-F1
#
_cell.length_a   1.000
_cell.length_b   1.000
_cell.length_c   1.000
_cell.angle_alpha   90.00
_cell.angle_beta   90.00
_cell.angle_gamma   90.00
#
_symmetry.space_group_name_H-M   'P 1'
#
loop_
_entity.id
_entity.type
_entity.pdbx_description
1 polymer ?
#
loop_
_entity_poly.entity_id
_entity_poly.type
_entity_poly.pdbx_seq_one_letter_code
_entity_poly.pdbx_strand_id
1 'polypeptide(L)'
;MKYSSKKFLGFLLTSVTLFTILLVSISAVSTIVHSQTIIIQPKNSSELIDVAWTYPPDALDPATGFCDPDQVIFNVVYQQLVEPNVSNPLQVVPGLAYNWTTTNYQNWTFYLRNNAYFSDGVKINATTVWFSFYRTILMGQGPGVNNYINLLFNSTQYEDTGFALPWGVGNAIENVTGLPTSNNANLTATILASILSHFNANNQTILKIMEYPYQAVVVKGPYEVQFNL
;
A
#
# COMPACT_ATOMS: atom_id res chain seq x y z
N MET A 1 32.54 9.73 83.84
CA MET A 1 32.31 9.79 85.31
C MET A 1 30.86 10.22 85.55
N LYS A 2 30.20 9.71 86.60
CA LYS A 2 28.77 9.94 86.99
C LYS A 2 27.67 9.40 86.06
N TYR A 3 27.08 8.29 86.50
CA TYR A 3 25.67 7.96 86.30
C TYR A 3 24.75 8.98 86.98
N SER A 4 23.51 9.11 86.50
CA SER A 4 22.32 9.32 87.34
C SER A 4 21.11 8.65 86.70
N SER A 5 20.13 8.25 87.50
CA SER A 5 19.01 7.38 87.06
C SER A 5 17.66 7.81 87.63
N LYS A 6 16.58 7.35 86.97
CA LYS A 6 15.24 6.95 87.45
C LYS A 6 14.21 7.22 86.34
N LYS A 7 13.11 6.49 86.12
CA LYS A 7 12.62 5.15 86.47
C LYS A 7 11.19 5.06 85.86
N PHE A 8 11.03 4.17 84.88
CA PHE A 8 9.85 3.38 84.49
C PHE A 8 8.41 3.72 85.00
N LEU A 9 7.48 3.89 84.04
CA LEU A 9 6.02 3.60 84.05
C LEU A 9 5.48 3.79 82.61
N GLY A 10 4.36 3.21 82.12
CA GLY A 10 3.53 2.09 82.58
C GLY A 10 2.07 2.16 82.07
N PHE A 11 1.53 1.07 81.47
CA PHE A 11 0.14 0.91 80.95
C PHE A 11 -0.30 1.83 79.78
N LEU A 12 -1.37 1.56 79.00
CA LEU A 12 -1.81 0.35 78.25
C LEU A 12 -3.04 0.74 77.38
N LEU A 13 -3.12 0.28 76.11
CA LEU A 13 -4.34 0.13 75.25
C LEU A 13 -5.28 1.35 75.00
N THR A 14 -5.47 1.76 73.73
CA THR A 14 -6.76 1.68 72.98
C THR A 14 -6.62 2.02 71.48
N SER A 15 -7.47 1.36 70.67
CA SER A 15 -7.59 1.40 69.20
C SER A 15 -7.85 2.77 68.55
N VAL A 16 -7.20 3.04 67.40
CA VAL A 16 -7.85 3.55 66.16
C VAL A 16 -7.14 2.96 64.94
N THR A 17 -7.86 2.20 64.10
CA THR A 17 -7.39 1.78 62.77
C THR A 17 -7.69 2.85 61.73
N LEU A 18 -6.67 3.48 61.14
CA LEU A 18 -6.85 4.48 60.08
C LEU A 18 -6.62 3.85 58.69
N PHE A 19 -7.70 3.74 57.91
CA PHE A 19 -7.70 3.13 56.59
C PHE A 19 -7.27 4.17 55.53
N THR A 20 -6.04 4.08 55.02
CA THR A 20 -5.53 5.00 54.00
C THR A 20 -6.03 4.62 52.61
N ILE A 21 -6.99 5.37 52.08
CA ILE A 21 -7.45 5.23 50.70
C ILE A 21 -6.40 5.82 49.76
N LEU A 22 -5.74 4.97 48.97
CA LEU A 22 -4.82 5.40 47.92
C LEU A 22 -5.63 5.80 46.67
N LEU A 23 -5.83 7.10 46.48
CA LEU A 23 -6.42 7.65 45.25
C LEU A 23 -5.44 7.50 44.08
N VAL A 24 -5.58 6.43 43.31
CA VAL A 24 -4.91 6.28 42.02
C VAL A 24 -5.57 7.23 41.02
N SER A 25 -4.94 8.37 40.76
CA SER A 25 -5.36 9.29 39.71
C SER A 25 -5.07 8.68 38.33
N ILE A 26 -6.08 8.05 37.73
CA ILE A 26 -6.03 7.62 36.33
C ILE A 26 -6.08 8.88 35.45
N SER A 27 -4.91 9.36 35.03
CA SER A 27 -4.80 10.39 34.01
C SER A 27 -5.23 9.80 32.66
N ALA A 28 -6.48 10.06 32.26
CA ALA A 28 -6.95 9.74 30.92
C ALA A 28 -6.13 10.54 29.89
N VAL A 29 -5.21 9.87 29.18
CA VAL A 29 -4.49 10.47 28.06
C VAL A 29 -5.46 10.58 26.89
N SER A 30 -6.12 11.74 26.79
CA SER A 30 -6.92 12.09 25.62
C SER A 30 -6.00 12.35 24.43
N THR A 31 -5.83 11.34 23.57
CA THR A 31 -5.18 11.49 22.27
C THR A 31 -6.01 12.44 21.41
N ILE A 32 -5.55 13.69 21.27
CA ILE A 32 -6.16 14.66 20.36
C ILE A 32 -5.83 14.22 18.94
N VAL A 33 -6.76 13.49 18.31
CA VAL A 33 -6.66 13.16 16.88
C VAL A 33 -6.95 14.45 16.10
N HIS A 34 -5.89 15.15 15.71
CA HIS A 34 -6.01 16.39 14.94
C HIS A 34 -6.32 16.06 13.47
N SER A 35 -7.59 15.76 13.19
CA SER A 35 -8.11 15.55 11.84
C SER A 35 -8.04 16.85 11.04
N GLN A 36 -6.90 17.08 10.39
CA GLN A 36 -6.80 18.13 9.37
C GLN A 36 -7.63 17.72 8.15
N THR A 37 -8.75 18.40 7.94
CA THR A 37 -9.49 18.33 6.69
C THR A 37 -8.65 18.98 5.59
N ILE A 38 -7.93 18.16 4.83
CA ILE A 38 -7.28 18.62 3.59
C ILE A 38 -8.39 18.89 2.58
N ILE A 39 -8.75 20.15 2.40
CA ILE A 39 -9.66 20.58 1.34
C ILE A 39 -8.85 20.61 0.05
N ILE A 40 -8.98 19.57 -0.77
CA ILE A 40 -8.46 19.56 -2.14
C ILE A 40 -9.42 20.39 -3.00
N GLN A 41 -9.14 21.69 -3.13
CA GLN A 41 -9.80 22.59 -4.06
C GLN A 41 -8.76 23.45 -4.78
N PRO A 42 -9.05 23.94 -6.00
CA PRO A 42 -8.18 24.87 -6.68
C PRO A 42 -7.92 26.10 -5.80
N LYS A 43 -6.68 26.58 -5.78
CA LYS A 43 -6.26 27.76 -5.01
C LYS A 43 -7.09 29.01 -5.34
N ASN A 44 -7.68 29.05 -6.54
CA ASN A 44 -8.63 30.04 -6.99
C ASN A 44 -9.82 29.34 -7.66
N SER A 45 -10.99 29.31 -6.99
CA SER A 45 -12.20 28.69 -7.52
C SER A 45 -12.94 29.54 -8.57
N SER A 46 -12.44 30.75 -8.86
CA SER A 46 -12.97 31.65 -9.90
C SER A 46 -12.13 31.65 -11.18
N GLU A 47 -11.15 30.75 -11.28
CA GLU A 47 -10.21 30.66 -12.40
C GLU A 47 -10.37 29.30 -13.09
N LEU A 48 -10.69 29.35 -14.39
CA LEU A 48 -10.74 28.18 -15.25
C LEU A 48 -9.46 28.17 -16.08
N ILE A 49 -8.67 27.10 -15.94
CA ILE A 49 -7.50 26.85 -16.77
C ILE A 49 -7.95 25.94 -17.92
N ASP A 50 -7.91 26.47 -19.14
CA ASP A 50 -8.10 25.68 -20.36
C ASP A 50 -6.74 25.17 -20.86
N VAL A 51 -6.65 23.87 -21.13
CA VAL A 51 -5.46 23.19 -21.65
C VAL A 51 -5.85 22.50 -22.95
N ALA A 52 -5.84 23.26 -24.05
CA ALA A 52 -6.23 22.77 -25.36
C ALA A 52 -5.15 21.88 -25.99
N TRP A 53 -5.59 20.73 -26.52
CA TRP A 53 -4.79 19.82 -27.35
C TRP A 53 -5.29 19.84 -28.79
N THR A 54 -4.39 19.59 -29.76
CA THR A 54 -4.74 19.56 -31.19
C THR A 54 -5.45 18.27 -31.61
N TYR A 55 -5.51 17.27 -30.73
CA TYR A 55 -6.22 16.00 -30.89
C TYR A 55 -6.71 15.51 -29.52
N PRO A 56 -7.82 14.74 -29.46
CA PRO A 56 -8.34 14.20 -28.18
C PRO A 56 -7.46 13.06 -27.65
N PRO A 57 -7.56 12.73 -26.35
CA PRO A 57 -7.05 11.45 -25.83
C PRO A 57 -7.80 10.29 -26.49
N ASP A 58 -7.11 9.16 -26.68
CA ASP A 58 -7.72 7.92 -27.21
C ASP A 58 -8.05 6.89 -26.11
N ALA A 59 -7.52 7.10 -24.90
CA ALA A 59 -7.75 6.25 -23.74
C ALA A 59 -7.97 7.02 -22.44
N LEU A 60 -8.82 6.48 -21.57
CA LEU A 60 -9.04 6.93 -20.19
C LEU A 60 -8.59 5.90 -19.13
N ASP A 61 -8.13 4.73 -19.58
CA ASP A 61 -7.56 3.66 -18.76
C ASP A 61 -6.02 3.68 -18.90
N PRO A 62 -5.26 3.89 -17.79
CA PRO A 62 -3.79 3.86 -17.81
C PRO A 62 -3.18 2.51 -18.24
N ALA A 63 -3.97 1.43 -18.29
CA ALA A 63 -3.53 0.16 -18.86
C ALA A 63 -3.56 0.12 -20.40
N THR A 64 -4.22 1.07 -21.07
CA THR A 64 -4.36 1.12 -22.54
C THR A 64 -3.79 2.38 -23.17
N GLY A 65 -3.82 3.53 -22.49
CA GLY A 65 -3.35 4.81 -23.04
C GLY A 65 -1.83 4.92 -23.15
N PHE A 66 -1.37 5.43 -24.29
CA PHE A 66 0.05 5.54 -24.64
C PHE A 66 0.35 6.85 -25.40
N CYS A 67 -0.65 7.72 -25.59
CA CYS A 67 -0.55 8.98 -26.31
C CYS A 67 -0.41 10.17 -25.34
N ASP A 68 0.25 11.25 -25.79
CA ASP A 68 0.54 12.42 -24.95
C ASP A 68 -0.70 13.06 -24.27
N PRO A 69 -1.89 13.18 -24.90
CA PRO A 69 -3.06 13.77 -24.24
C PRO A 69 -3.63 12.86 -23.14
N ASP A 70 -3.49 11.53 -23.26
CA ASP A 70 -3.92 10.58 -22.24
C ASP A 70 -3.16 10.86 -20.93
N GLN A 71 -1.84 11.09 -21.03
CA GLN A 71 -0.99 11.33 -19.87
C GLN A 71 -1.38 12.59 -19.09
N VAL A 72 -1.90 13.63 -19.75
CA VAL A 72 -2.43 14.82 -19.06
C VAL A 72 -3.67 14.46 -18.24
N ILE A 73 -4.59 13.69 -18.81
CA ILE A 73 -5.76 13.21 -18.07
C ILE A 73 -5.32 12.30 -16.91
N PHE A 74 -4.35 11.42 -17.15
CA PHE A 74 -3.87 10.50 -16.12
C PHE A 74 -3.25 11.21 -14.93
N ASN A 75 -2.47 12.27 -15.16
CA ASN A 75 -1.86 13.08 -14.11
C ASN A 75 -2.88 13.90 -13.28
N VAL A 76 -4.13 14.02 -13.74
CA VAL A 76 -5.21 14.74 -13.03
C VAL A 76 -6.20 13.77 -12.36
N VAL A 77 -6.36 12.57 -12.91
CA VAL A 77 -7.34 11.57 -12.44
C VAL A 77 -6.74 10.49 -11.54
N TYR A 78 -5.47 10.11 -11.75
CA TYR A 78 -4.82 9.01 -11.04
C TYR A 78 -3.56 9.48 -10.30
N GLN A 79 -3.26 8.81 -9.17
CA GLN A 79 -2.13 9.13 -8.30
C GLN A 79 -1.10 7.99 -8.32
N GLN A 80 0.15 8.31 -8.67
CA GLN A 80 1.25 7.33 -8.69
C GLN A 80 1.76 7.01 -7.27
N LEU A 81 2.50 5.90 -7.11
CA LEU A 81 3.20 5.58 -5.85
C LEU A 81 4.19 6.69 -5.46
N VAL A 82 4.97 7.14 -6.43
CA VAL A 82 5.97 8.22 -6.34
C VAL A 82 5.93 9.03 -7.63
N GLU A 83 6.43 10.26 -7.59
CA GLU A 83 6.35 11.21 -8.71
C GLU A 83 7.69 11.93 -8.94
N PRO A 84 7.96 12.47 -10.14
CA PRO A 84 9.05 13.41 -10.35
C PRO A 84 8.74 14.77 -9.68
N ASN A 85 9.75 15.41 -9.09
CA ASN A 85 9.59 16.73 -8.50
C ASN A 85 9.43 17.81 -9.59
N VAL A 86 8.37 18.62 -9.50
CA VAL A 86 8.03 19.69 -10.47
C VAL A 86 9.17 20.69 -10.69
N SER A 87 9.99 20.98 -9.67
CA SER A 87 11.14 21.89 -9.76
C SER A 87 12.45 21.20 -10.13
N ASN A 88 12.54 19.87 -10.01
CA ASN A 88 13.70 19.08 -10.38
C ASN A 88 13.27 17.66 -10.80
N PRO A 89 12.94 17.41 -12.08
CA PRO A 89 12.40 16.12 -12.52
C PRO A 89 13.31 14.91 -12.30
N LEU A 90 14.60 15.11 -11.99
CA LEU A 90 15.54 14.04 -11.63
C LEU A 90 15.37 13.57 -10.17
N GLN A 91 14.61 14.30 -9.35
CA GLN A 91 14.32 13.93 -7.96
C GLN A 91 12.95 13.26 -7.86
N VAL A 92 12.91 12.06 -7.30
CA VAL A 92 11.66 11.36 -6.96
C VAL A 92 11.11 11.86 -5.63
N VAL A 93 9.80 12.10 -5.56
CA VAL A 93 9.07 12.58 -4.37
C VAL A 93 7.87 11.67 -4.02
N PRO A 94 7.39 11.71 -2.76
CA PRO A 94 6.29 10.86 -2.30
C PRO A 94 4.92 11.18 -2.92
N GLY A 95 4.33 10.20 -3.61
CA GLY A 95 2.93 10.23 -4.08
C GLY A 95 2.01 9.52 -3.09
N LEU A 96 1.33 8.45 -3.52
CA LEU A 96 0.55 7.54 -2.67
C LEU A 96 1.42 6.82 -1.62
N ALA A 97 2.67 6.49 -1.96
CA ALA A 97 3.67 6.03 -1.01
C ALA A 97 4.32 7.22 -0.33
N TYR A 98 4.33 7.26 1.01
CA TYR A 98 4.98 8.33 1.77
C TYR A 98 6.49 8.09 1.97
N ASN A 99 6.93 6.84 1.84
CA ASN A 99 8.32 6.40 1.97
C ASN A 99 8.53 5.11 1.17
N TRP A 100 9.80 4.80 0.85
CA TRP A 100 10.20 3.54 0.23
C TRP A 100 11.63 3.15 0.64
N THR A 101 11.93 1.86 0.59
CA THR A 101 13.24 1.30 0.98
C THR A 101 13.68 0.21 0.00
N THR A 102 14.97 0.17 -0.31
CA THR A 102 15.60 -0.94 -1.04
C THR A 102 16.90 -1.37 -0.36
N THR A 103 17.26 -2.64 -0.46
CA THR A 103 18.51 -3.21 0.08
C THR A 103 19.51 -3.60 -1.01
N ASN A 104 19.02 -3.93 -2.21
CA ASN A 104 19.83 -4.48 -3.30
C ASN A 104 19.40 -4.01 -4.71
N TYR A 105 18.57 -2.96 -4.80
CA TYR A 105 17.97 -2.43 -6.04
C TYR A 105 17.04 -3.39 -6.82
N GLN A 106 16.98 -4.67 -6.44
CA GLN A 106 16.03 -5.67 -6.95
C GLN A 106 14.76 -5.73 -6.10
N ASN A 107 14.84 -5.41 -4.81
CA ASN A 107 13.70 -5.44 -3.89
C ASN A 107 13.36 -4.02 -3.45
N TRP A 108 12.16 -3.55 -3.74
CA TRP A 108 11.68 -2.21 -3.37
C TRP A 108 10.40 -2.31 -2.55
N THR A 109 10.43 -1.88 -1.29
CA THR A 109 9.26 -1.84 -0.41
C THR A 109 8.73 -0.41 -0.31
N PHE A 110 7.45 -0.21 -0.61
CA PHE A 110 6.75 1.07 -0.54
C PHE A 110 5.76 1.06 0.62
N TYR A 111 5.75 2.16 1.39
CA TYR A 111 4.85 2.36 2.53
C TYR A 111 3.77 3.37 2.14
N LEU A 112 2.51 2.93 2.13
CA LEU A 112 1.37 3.67 1.60
C LEU A 112 0.73 4.58 2.66
N ARG A 113 0.15 5.70 2.23
CA ARG A 113 -0.64 6.58 3.10
C ARG A 113 -1.88 5.84 3.60
N ASN A 114 -2.07 5.80 4.91
CA ASN A 114 -3.18 5.08 5.56
C ASN A 114 -4.53 5.83 5.51
N ASN A 115 -4.60 6.99 4.86
CA ASN A 115 -5.77 7.86 4.73
C ASN A 115 -6.06 8.23 3.26
N ALA A 116 -5.62 7.41 2.31
CA ALA A 116 -5.94 7.54 0.89
C ALA A 116 -7.23 6.78 0.52
N TYR A 117 -8.03 7.38 -0.36
CA TYR A 117 -9.33 6.87 -0.79
C TYR A 117 -9.52 7.13 -2.29
N PHE A 118 -10.28 6.27 -2.96
CA PHE A 118 -10.85 6.55 -4.27
C PHE A 118 -11.99 7.58 -4.16
N SER A 119 -12.43 8.13 -5.29
CA SER A 119 -13.47 9.16 -5.37
C SER A 119 -14.86 8.68 -4.92
N ASP A 120 -15.10 7.37 -4.87
CA ASP A 120 -16.30 6.72 -4.33
C ASP A 120 -16.24 6.49 -2.80
N GLY A 121 -15.12 6.85 -2.15
CA GLY A 121 -14.88 6.63 -0.73
C GLY A 121 -14.30 5.26 -0.37
N VAL A 122 -14.04 4.37 -1.33
CA VAL A 122 -13.35 3.09 -1.08
C VAL A 122 -11.90 3.37 -0.69
N LYS A 123 -11.43 2.68 0.37
CA LYS A 123 -10.09 2.92 0.91
C LYS A 123 -8.99 2.26 0.08
N ILE A 124 -7.96 3.02 -0.27
CA ILE A 124 -6.79 2.53 -1.00
C ILE A 124 -5.86 1.76 -0.05
N ASN A 125 -5.30 0.65 -0.53
CA ASN A 125 -4.43 -0.24 0.25
C ASN A 125 -3.43 -0.99 -0.67
N ALA A 126 -2.58 -1.85 -0.11
CA ALA A 126 -1.58 -2.61 -0.87
C ALA A 126 -2.21 -3.59 -1.90
N THR A 127 -3.38 -4.15 -1.62
CA THR A 127 -4.07 -5.08 -2.54
C THR A 127 -4.56 -4.38 -3.80
N THR A 128 -4.95 -3.10 -3.71
CA THR A 128 -5.35 -2.32 -4.89
C THR A 128 -4.14 -1.95 -5.75
N VAL A 129 -2.96 -1.75 -5.16
CA VAL A 129 -1.70 -1.59 -5.91
C VAL A 129 -1.36 -2.87 -6.66
N TRP A 130 -1.37 -4.03 -5.98
CA TRP A 130 -1.14 -5.33 -6.60
C TRP A 130 -2.09 -5.56 -7.80
N PHE A 131 -3.38 -5.30 -7.61
CA PHE A 131 -4.40 -5.41 -8.65
C PHE A 131 -4.06 -4.57 -9.89
N SER A 132 -3.72 -3.28 -9.71
CA SER A 132 -3.39 -2.40 -10.84
C SER A 132 -2.22 -2.93 -11.67
N PHE A 133 -1.12 -3.34 -11.04
CA PHE A 133 0.03 -3.88 -11.76
C PHE A 133 -0.29 -5.21 -12.46
N TYR A 134 -0.96 -6.15 -11.78
CA TYR A 134 -1.24 -7.48 -12.34
C TYR A 134 -2.28 -7.40 -13.47
N ARG A 135 -3.26 -6.49 -13.38
CA ARG A 135 -4.18 -6.17 -14.48
C ARG A 135 -3.44 -5.61 -15.68
N THR A 136 -2.64 -4.56 -15.49
CA THR A 136 -1.94 -3.89 -16.61
C THR A 136 -0.96 -4.82 -17.32
N ILE A 137 -0.27 -5.70 -16.58
CA ILE A 137 0.61 -6.72 -17.17
C ILE A 137 -0.22 -7.76 -17.93
N LEU A 138 -1.23 -8.40 -17.31
CA LEU A 138 -1.99 -9.47 -17.95
C LEU A 138 -2.77 -9.01 -19.20
N MET A 139 -3.20 -7.75 -19.24
CA MET A 139 -3.86 -7.17 -20.41
C MET A 139 -2.98 -7.15 -21.67
N GLY A 140 -1.65 -7.27 -21.54
CA GLY A 140 -0.71 -7.40 -22.67
C GLY A 140 -0.69 -6.20 -23.63
N GLN A 141 -1.23 -5.06 -23.21
CA GLN A 141 -1.31 -3.84 -24.03
C GLN A 141 0.02 -3.09 -24.05
N GLY A 142 0.16 -2.17 -25.01
CA GLY A 142 1.36 -1.34 -25.21
C GLY A 142 1.99 -0.80 -23.91
N PRO A 143 1.24 -0.12 -23.01
CA PRO A 143 1.79 0.40 -21.76
C PRO A 143 2.30 -0.69 -20.82
N GLY A 144 1.54 -1.78 -20.67
CA GLY A 144 1.89 -2.89 -19.79
C GLY A 144 3.11 -3.66 -20.27
N VAL A 145 3.25 -3.84 -21.58
CA VAL A 145 4.44 -4.47 -22.17
C VAL A 145 5.64 -3.53 -22.10
N ASN A 146 5.51 -2.29 -22.57
CA ASN A 146 6.63 -1.35 -22.66
C ASN A 146 7.25 -1.03 -21.28
N ASN A 147 6.42 -0.82 -20.25
CA ASN A 147 6.89 -0.36 -18.94
C ASN A 147 7.42 -1.48 -18.04
N TYR A 148 7.00 -2.74 -18.26
CA TYR A 148 7.20 -3.82 -17.29
C TYR A 148 7.86 -5.10 -17.84
N ILE A 149 8.12 -5.19 -19.15
CA ILE A 149 8.83 -6.35 -19.73
C ILE A 149 10.26 -6.44 -19.20
N ASN A 150 10.65 -7.64 -18.78
CA ASN A 150 11.90 -7.96 -18.06
C ASN A 150 12.13 -7.18 -16.76
N LEU A 151 11.12 -6.46 -16.26
CA LEU A 151 11.10 -5.82 -14.94
C LEU A 151 10.15 -6.56 -13.99
N LEU A 152 8.93 -6.86 -14.43
CA LEU A 152 7.91 -7.58 -13.65
C LEU A 152 7.41 -8.87 -14.33
N PHE A 153 7.77 -9.13 -15.59
CA PHE A 153 7.49 -10.39 -16.29
C PHE A 153 8.54 -10.71 -17.37
N ASN A 154 8.60 -11.96 -17.83
CA ASN A 154 9.61 -12.45 -18.78
C ASN A 154 9.27 -12.14 -20.25
N SER A 155 10.23 -11.62 -21.04
CA SER A 155 10.02 -11.45 -22.49
C SER A 155 9.91 -12.78 -23.25
N THR A 156 10.81 -13.74 -23.02
CA THR A 156 10.81 -15.06 -23.69
C THR A 156 9.52 -15.83 -23.40
N GLN A 157 9.05 -15.87 -22.15
CA GLN A 157 7.77 -16.50 -21.83
C GLN A 157 6.59 -15.80 -22.53
N TYR A 158 6.62 -14.47 -22.66
CA TYR A 158 5.58 -13.73 -23.36
C TYR A 158 5.59 -14.03 -24.87
N GLU A 159 6.77 -14.10 -25.48
CA GLU A 159 6.98 -14.51 -26.88
C GLU A 159 6.52 -15.96 -27.14
N ASP A 160 6.89 -16.90 -26.25
CA ASP A 160 6.58 -18.32 -26.38
C ASP A 160 5.10 -18.65 -26.14
N THR A 161 4.41 -17.91 -25.26
CA THR A 161 3.06 -18.28 -24.76
C THR A 161 1.96 -17.30 -25.14
N GLY A 162 2.31 -16.08 -25.57
CA GLY A 162 1.36 -14.98 -25.75
C GLY A 162 0.82 -14.36 -24.46
N PHE A 163 1.24 -14.84 -23.27
CA PHE A 163 0.75 -14.36 -21.98
C PHE A 163 1.83 -13.60 -21.19
N ALA A 164 1.61 -12.30 -21.00
CA ALA A 164 2.37 -11.50 -20.06
C ALA A 164 1.92 -11.85 -18.63
N LEU A 165 2.68 -12.71 -17.95
CA LEU A 165 2.38 -13.17 -16.59
C LEU A 165 3.43 -12.62 -15.62
N PRO A 166 3.02 -11.86 -14.59
CA PRO A 166 3.94 -11.38 -13.56
C PRO A 166 4.80 -12.49 -12.97
N TRP A 167 6.07 -12.21 -12.68
CA TRP A 167 7.01 -13.18 -12.11
C TRP A 167 6.37 -13.97 -10.98
N GLY A 168 6.53 -15.30 -11.00
CA GLY A 168 6.10 -16.18 -9.92
C GLY A 168 4.58 -16.32 -9.69
N VAL A 169 3.70 -15.64 -10.45
CA VAL A 169 2.24 -15.72 -10.20
C VAL A 169 1.68 -17.13 -10.36
N GLY A 170 2.19 -17.94 -11.30
CA GLY A 170 1.84 -19.35 -11.42
C GLY A 170 2.25 -20.18 -10.19
N ASN A 171 3.41 -19.87 -9.58
CA ASN A 171 3.83 -20.50 -8.33
C ASN A 171 2.97 -20.05 -7.14
N ALA A 172 2.56 -18.78 -7.09
CA ALA A 172 1.67 -18.24 -6.06
C ALA A 172 0.30 -18.91 -6.09
N ILE A 173 -0.30 -19.05 -7.28
CA ILE A 173 -1.58 -19.74 -7.47
C ILE A 173 -1.45 -21.22 -7.10
N GLU A 174 -0.41 -21.91 -7.57
CA GLU A 174 -0.19 -23.34 -7.26
C GLU A 174 0.01 -23.57 -5.77
N ASN A 175 0.83 -22.76 -5.11
CA ASN A 175 1.10 -22.87 -3.68
C ASN A 175 -0.16 -22.72 -2.81
N VAL A 176 -1.08 -21.85 -3.19
CA VAL A 176 -2.29 -21.54 -2.42
C VAL A 176 -3.47 -22.45 -2.78
N THR A 177 -3.58 -22.90 -4.03
CA THR A 177 -4.75 -23.64 -4.54
C THR A 177 -4.51 -25.12 -4.83
N GLY A 178 -3.25 -25.54 -4.96
CA GLY A 178 -2.87 -26.89 -5.42
C GLY A 178 -3.09 -27.14 -6.91
N LEU A 179 -3.50 -26.13 -7.69
CA LEU A 179 -3.69 -26.25 -9.15
C LEU A 179 -2.34 -26.14 -9.88
N PRO A 180 -2.04 -27.02 -10.86
CA PRO A 180 -0.73 -27.11 -11.51
C PRO A 180 -0.49 -25.95 -12.49
N THR A 181 -0.18 -24.79 -11.95
CA THR A 181 -0.05 -23.51 -12.67
C THR A 181 1.40 -23.11 -12.92
N SER A 182 2.34 -23.52 -12.07
CA SER A 182 3.77 -23.20 -12.15
C SER A 182 4.38 -23.34 -13.56
N ASN A 183 4.02 -24.42 -14.26
CA ASN A 183 4.52 -24.76 -15.61
C ASN A 183 3.41 -24.71 -16.68
N ASN A 184 2.30 -24.02 -16.42
CA ASN A 184 1.16 -23.93 -17.33
C ASN A 184 0.69 -22.48 -17.48
N ALA A 185 1.26 -21.79 -18.46
CA ALA A 185 0.96 -20.38 -18.73
C ALA A 185 -0.52 -20.13 -19.05
N ASN A 186 -1.15 -21.00 -19.85
CA ASN A 186 -2.57 -20.85 -20.20
C ASN A 186 -3.51 -21.00 -18.99
N LEU A 187 -3.26 -21.99 -18.13
CA LEU A 187 -4.03 -22.16 -16.89
C LEU A 187 -3.78 -21.00 -15.92
N THR A 188 -2.52 -20.54 -15.81
CA THR A 188 -2.15 -19.38 -14.99
C THR A 188 -2.84 -18.11 -15.46
N ALA A 189 -2.80 -17.81 -16.77
CA ALA A 189 -3.48 -16.68 -17.38
C ALA A 189 -5.00 -16.75 -17.14
N THR A 190 -5.61 -17.92 -17.32
CA THR A 190 -7.04 -18.13 -17.12
C THR A 190 -7.46 -17.88 -15.66
N ILE A 191 -6.71 -18.43 -14.70
CA ILE A 191 -7.01 -18.25 -13.27
C ILE A 191 -6.74 -16.81 -12.85
N LEU A 192 -5.63 -16.19 -13.28
CA LEU A 192 -5.33 -14.81 -12.95
C LEU A 192 -6.37 -13.85 -13.56
N ALA A 193 -6.80 -14.05 -14.80
CA ALA A 193 -7.89 -13.29 -15.42
C ALA A 193 -9.20 -13.43 -14.62
N SER A 194 -9.51 -14.64 -14.14
CA SER A 194 -10.68 -14.87 -13.29
C SER A 194 -10.58 -14.16 -11.94
N ILE A 195 -9.40 -14.18 -11.29
CA ILE A 195 -9.11 -13.46 -10.04
C ILE A 195 -9.27 -11.95 -10.22
N LEU A 196 -8.76 -11.39 -11.33
CA LEU A 196 -8.84 -9.96 -11.60
C LEU A 196 -10.26 -9.52 -12.01
N SER A 197 -10.99 -10.35 -12.77
CA SER A 197 -12.38 -10.05 -13.16
C SER A 197 -13.38 -10.14 -11.99
N HIS A 198 -13.03 -10.90 -10.94
CA HIS A 198 -13.85 -11.09 -9.74
C HIS A 198 -13.09 -10.65 -8.47
N PHE A 199 -12.29 -9.60 -8.60
CA PHE A 199 -11.35 -9.21 -7.55
C PHE A 199 -12.06 -8.83 -6.24
N ASN A 200 -11.64 -9.49 -5.16
CA ASN A 200 -12.17 -9.25 -3.82
C ASN A 200 -11.04 -9.40 -2.80
N ALA A 201 -10.53 -8.27 -2.31
CA ALA A 201 -9.45 -8.21 -1.32
C ALA A 201 -9.79 -8.88 0.03
N ASN A 202 -11.08 -9.12 0.33
CA ASN A 202 -11.50 -9.85 1.54
C ASN A 202 -11.42 -11.39 1.38
N ASN A 203 -11.28 -11.89 0.14
CA ASN A 203 -11.15 -13.31 -0.13
C ASN A 203 -9.77 -13.81 0.33
N GLN A 204 -9.75 -14.68 1.34
CA GLN A 204 -8.52 -15.20 1.95
C GLN A 204 -7.63 -15.98 0.98
N THR A 205 -8.19 -16.60 -0.05
CA THR A 205 -7.41 -17.29 -1.09
C THR A 205 -6.70 -16.27 -1.97
N ILE A 206 -7.40 -15.20 -2.41
CA ILE A 206 -6.79 -14.13 -3.21
C ILE A 206 -5.73 -13.40 -2.38
N LEU A 207 -6.01 -13.10 -1.11
CA LEU A 207 -5.05 -12.47 -0.20
C LEU A 207 -3.76 -13.28 -0.07
N LYS A 208 -3.85 -14.59 0.18
CA LYS A 208 -2.66 -15.47 0.24
C LYS A 208 -1.87 -15.52 -1.08
N ILE A 209 -2.56 -15.44 -2.23
CA ILE A 209 -1.89 -15.34 -3.53
C ILE A 209 -1.12 -14.02 -3.62
N MET A 210 -1.69 -12.89 -3.19
CA MET A 210 -1.01 -11.59 -3.15
C MET A 210 0.14 -11.52 -2.13
N GLU A 211 0.06 -12.27 -1.04
CA GLU A 211 1.07 -12.34 0.03
C GLU A 211 2.24 -13.29 -0.29
N TYR A 212 2.14 -14.10 -1.35
CA TYR A 212 3.18 -15.06 -1.72
C TYR A 212 4.52 -14.35 -2.01
N PRO A 213 5.64 -14.69 -1.33
CA PRO A 213 6.83 -13.85 -1.29
C PRO A 213 7.69 -13.90 -2.57
N TYR A 214 7.54 -14.93 -3.40
CA TYR A 214 8.36 -15.16 -4.60
C TYR A 214 7.62 -14.83 -5.89
N GLN A 215 7.02 -13.63 -5.96
CA GLN A 215 6.36 -13.10 -7.15
C GLN A 215 6.72 -11.62 -7.39
N ALA A 216 6.35 -11.06 -8.54
CA ALA A 216 6.71 -9.69 -8.95
C ALA A 216 6.24 -8.59 -7.97
N VAL A 217 5.01 -8.70 -7.44
CA VAL A 217 4.48 -7.74 -6.44
C VAL A 217 3.90 -8.52 -5.27
N VAL A 218 4.32 -8.18 -4.05
CA VAL A 218 3.95 -8.85 -2.81
C VAL A 218 3.23 -7.87 -1.89
N VAL A 219 2.03 -8.23 -1.44
CA VAL A 219 1.35 -7.54 -0.34
C VAL A 219 2.00 -7.98 0.97
N LYS A 220 2.63 -7.04 1.68
CA LYS A 220 3.34 -7.29 2.95
C LYS A 220 2.47 -6.96 4.16
N GLY A 221 1.49 -6.08 3.96
CA GLY A 221 0.49 -5.66 4.93
C GLY A 221 -0.49 -4.70 4.26
N PRO A 222 -1.49 -4.16 4.98
CA PRO A 222 -2.53 -3.32 4.37
C PRO A 222 -1.99 -2.04 3.71
N TYR A 223 -0.84 -1.53 4.15
CA TYR A 223 -0.21 -0.32 3.61
C TYR A 223 1.28 -0.54 3.27
N GLU A 224 1.67 -1.78 2.99
CA GLU A 224 3.05 -2.12 2.63
C GLU A 224 3.04 -3.08 1.44
N VAL A 225 3.73 -2.68 0.37
CA VAL A 225 3.83 -3.44 -0.88
C VAL A 225 5.28 -3.53 -1.33
N GLN A 226 5.74 -4.72 -1.68
CA GLN A 226 7.10 -4.99 -2.12
C GLN A 226 7.10 -5.39 -3.59
N PHE A 227 8.00 -4.79 -4.39
CA PHE A 227 8.27 -5.17 -5.77
C PHE A 227 9.57 -5.95 -5.82
N ASN A 228 9.55 -7.07 -6.55
CA ASN A 228 10.70 -7.94 -6.81
C ASN A 228 11.01 -7.87 -8.31
N LEU A 229 12.15 -7.26 -8.62
CA LEU A 229 12.65 -6.94 -9.97
C LEU A 229 13.76 -7.92 -10.38
#